data_AF-A0AA39L7I1-F1
#
_entry.id   AF-A0AA39L7I1-F1
#
_cell.length_a   1.000
_cell.length_b   1.000
_cell.length_c   1.000
_cell.angle_alpha   90.00
_cell.angle_beta   90.00
_cell.angle_gamma   90.00
#
_symmetry.space_group_name_H-M   'P 1'
#
loop_
_entity.id
_entity.type
_entity.pdbx_description
1 polymer ?
#
loop_
_entity_poly.entity_id
_entity_poly.type
_entity_poly.pdbx_seq_one_letter_code
_entity_poly.pdbx_strand_id
1 'polypeptide(L)'
;MDDSYGVKDGEHIPGRVLYKYFTDFAIKFDILRRIRFRIDIQTVEKIAGGWNLIGNDNSSDGPMPVVYSCEKLIMCTGLSSTPNPVSIPGQESFEKPVLNHGQLRVEAQEVAADPDAKHVTIVGASKTGYDAVQLMASQGKQVTWIIRESGGGGVWMSPPWVRLGPFTVMLEHVATMRFFTWFSPCVWGQFDGFDWIRRFLHGTWLGRKLVHSLWEKLRMDTINFNGYRKNKAIAHLEPYESMFWTARVGVLNYPGNIHDYVTSGQVKIVKKDISSLSAGGTVNLADGTSFKTDALIAITGWKLSPNIAYKPDGIEASLGIPTENLSEKEEAMWEQLDREAEREILTRFPYLARPPKQTIPYKQKVSPYRLYRGMAPPGLTTQSDNSIVFIKMVHSTSNIIIAETQALWAFAYLNNKLNIDKEKVYKQTALSSRYGKLRYPCGFSSWYPEFVYDSVPYADMLLHDLGVSSRRKQSLADEVFSGYTCHDYKGINREWAKSRAG
;
A
#
# COMPACT_ATOMS: atom_id res chain seq x y z
N MET A 1 20.47 2.64 9.83
CA MET A 1 20.75 4.05 10.18
C MET A 1 21.62 4.00 11.41
N ASP A 2 22.66 4.84 11.50
CA ASP A 2 23.49 4.96 12.70
C ASP A 2 23.10 6.23 13.49
N ASP A 3 23.76 6.47 14.62
CA ASP A 3 23.45 7.57 15.53
C ASP A 3 23.64 8.96 14.91
N SER A 4 24.36 9.08 13.79
CA SER A 4 24.61 10.38 13.12
C SER A 4 23.34 11.05 12.58
N TYR A 5 22.25 10.30 12.47
CA TYR A 5 20.96 10.80 12.00
C TYR A 5 20.07 11.37 13.12
N GLY A 6 20.49 11.27 14.38
CA GLY A 6 19.80 11.87 15.52
C GLY A 6 18.41 11.30 15.81
N VAL A 7 18.14 10.05 15.43
CA VAL A 7 16.91 9.32 15.74
C VAL A 7 17.26 8.17 16.67
N LYS A 8 16.63 8.11 17.83
CA LYS A 8 16.91 7.04 18.80
C LYS A 8 16.22 5.74 18.39
N ASP A 9 16.72 4.62 18.91
CA ASP A 9 16.06 3.33 18.71
C ASP A 9 14.61 3.39 19.21
N GLY A 10 13.70 2.86 18.40
CA GLY A 10 12.26 2.86 18.67
C GLY A 10 11.52 4.18 18.44
N GLU A 11 12.20 5.27 18.05
CA GLU A 11 11.55 6.53 17.68
C GLU A 11 11.01 6.52 16.25
N HIS A 12 9.95 7.29 16.00
CA HIS A 12 9.45 7.49 14.65
C HIS A 12 10.47 8.26 13.80
N ILE A 13 10.89 7.68 12.68
CA ILE A 13 11.85 8.30 11.75
C ILE A 13 11.17 9.44 10.96
N PRO A 14 11.58 10.71 11.12
CA PRO A 14 11.00 11.81 10.36
C PRO A 14 11.34 11.73 8.87
N GLY A 15 10.42 12.18 8.01
CA GLY A 15 10.61 12.13 6.55
C GLY A 15 11.89 12.82 6.05
N ARG A 16 12.29 13.95 6.66
CA ARG A 16 13.55 14.64 6.33
C ARG A 16 14.80 13.81 6.64
N VAL A 17 14.76 13.01 7.71
CA VAL A 17 15.86 12.13 8.11
C VAL A 17 15.95 10.96 7.14
N LEU A 18 14.79 10.38 6.78
CA LEU A 18 14.73 9.32 5.78
C LEU A 18 15.24 9.79 4.40
N TYR A 19 14.88 11.01 3.98
CA TYR A 19 15.40 11.63 2.76
C TYR A 19 16.92 11.78 2.78
N LYS A 20 17.49 12.26 3.90
CA LYS A 20 18.93 12.35 4.08
C LYS A 20 19.58 10.96 3.99
N TYR A 21 19.03 9.97 4.70
CA TYR A 21 19.55 8.60 4.68
C TYR A 21 19.55 8.00 3.27
N PHE A 22 18.49 8.18 2.49
CA PHE A 22 18.46 7.68 1.11
C PHE A 22 19.44 8.41 0.19
N THR A 23 19.64 9.72 0.39
CA THR A 23 20.67 10.48 -0.33
C THR A 23 22.07 9.94 0.00
N ASP A 24 22.38 9.77 1.28
CA ASP A 24 23.67 9.25 1.74
C ASP A 24 23.89 7.80 1.27
N PHE A 25 22.84 6.97 1.28
CA PHE A 25 22.85 5.63 0.72
C PHE A 25 23.18 5.65 -0.78
N ALA A 26 22.52 6.52 -1.54
CA ALA A 26 22.75 6.64 -2.99
C ALA A 26 24.18 7.11 -3.30
N ILE A 27 24.77 7.97 -2.48
CA ILE A 27 26.18 8.38 -2.60
C ILE A 27 27.10 7.20 -2.26
N LYS A 28 26.89 6.58 -1.09
CA LYS A 28 27.73 5.48 -0.58
C LYS A 28 27.84 4.31 -1.55
N PHE A 29 26.75 3.98 -2.24
CA PHE A 29 26.69 2.86 -3.19
C PHE A 29 26.82 3.29 -4.66
N ASP A 30 27.28 4.52 -4.92
CA ASP A 30 27.55 5.02 -6.27
C ASP A 30 26.33 4.97 -7.22
N ILE A 31 25.14 5.16 -6.65
CA ILE A 31 23.86 5.21 -7.36
C ILE A 31 23.59 6.64 -7.83
N LEU A 32 23.91 7.65 -6.99
CA LEU A 32 23.50 9.03 -7.24
C LEU A 32 23.95 9.56 -8.62
N ARG A 33 25.20 9.31 -9.01
CA ARG A 33 25.74 9.75 -10.31
C ARG A 33 25.12 9.05 -11.52
N ARG A 34 24.35 7.97 -11.30
CA ARG A 34 23.66 7.19 -12.34
C ARG A 34 22.21 7.65 -12.54
N ILE A 35 21.73 8.57 -11.70
CA ILE A 35 20.38 9.11 -11.79
C ILE A 35 20.39 10.32 -12.71
N ARG A 36 19.57 10.28 -13.76
CA ARG A 36 19.25 11.45 -14.58
C ARG A 36 17.97 12.09 -14.04
N PHE A 37 18.13 13.19 -13.31
CA PHE A 37 17.00 13.95 -12.77
C PHE A 37 16.32 14.78 -13.86
N ARG A 38 15.06 15.19 -13.60
CA ARG A 38 14.24 16.02 -14.49
C ARG A 38 13.93 15.39 -15.85
N ILE A 39 14.12 14.08 -15.98
CA ILE A 39 13.63 13.31 -17.12
C ILE A 39 12.25 12.77 -16.79
N ASP A 40 11.23 13.18 -17.54
CA ASP A 40 9.87 12.67 -17.45
C ASP A 40 9.61 11.68 -18.59
N ILE A 41 9.60 10.38 -18.28
CA ILE A 41 9.30 9.32 -19.24
C ILE A 41 7.79 9.09 -19.32
N GLN A 42 7.26 9.22 -20.54
CA GLN A 42 5.82 9.19 -20.79
C GLN A 42 5.39 7.92 -21.53
N THR A 43 6.28 7.34 -22.33
CA THR A 43 6.00 6.14 -23.12
C THR A 43 7.10 5.10 -22.96
N VAL A 44 6.70 3.84 -22.80
CA VAL A 44 7.55 2.65 -22.80
C VAL A 44 7.16 1.79 -23.99
N GLU A 45 8.06 1.68 -24.97
CA GLU A 45 7.81 0.96 -26.21
C GLU A 45 8.64 -0.33 -26.27
N LYS A 46 7.98 -1.46 -26.49
CA LYS A 46 8.62 -2.75 -26.74
C LYS A 46 9.19 -2.79 -28.16
N ILE A 47 10.48 -3.10 -28.27
CA ILE A 47 11.20 -3.32 -29.53
C ILE A 47 11.81 -4.72 -29.56
N ALA A 48 12.28 -5.17 -30.73
CA ALA A 48 12.80 -6.54 -30.92
C ALA A 48 13.91 -6.94 -29.94
N GLY A 49 14.78 -6.00 -29.54
CA GLY A 49 15.92 -6.25 -28.64
C GLY A 49 15.76 -5.72 -27.21
N GLY A 50 14.61 -5.15 -26.84
CA GLY A 50 14.47 -4.48 -25.55
C GLY A 50 13.36 -3.43 -25.54
N TRP A 51 13.67 -2.24 -25.03
CA TRP A 51 12.71 -1.20 -24.73
C TRP A 51 13.23 0.19 -25.09
N ASN A 52 12.37 1.00 -25.69
CA ASN A 52 12.55 2.45 -25.81
C ASN A 52 11.76 3.16 -24.70
N LEU A 53 12.41 4.13 -24.06
CA LEU A 53 11.82 5.05 -23.09
C LEU A 53 11.76 6.43 -23.73
N ILE A 54 10.55 6.92 -23.97
CA ILE A 54 10.32 8.17 -24.70
C ILE A 54 9.71 9.17 -23.73
N GLY A 55 10.26 10.38 -23.69
CA GLY A 55 9.86 11.39 -22.73
C GLY A 55 10.48 12.75 -22.99
N ASN A 56 10.54 13.58 -21.97
CA ASN A 56 11.09 14.92 -22.03
C ASN A 56 12.16 15.16 -20.96
N ASP A 57 13.23 15.86 -21.31
CA ASP A 57 14.19 16.46 -20.38
C ASP A 57 13.71 17.87 -20.02
N ASN A 58 13.45 18.09 -18.73
CA ASN A 58 12.96 19.34 -18.16
C ASN A 58 14.08 20.10 -17.42
N SER A 59 15.35 19.94 -17.83
CA SER A 59 16.49 20.60 -17.20
C SER A 59 16.75 22.04 -17.65
N SER A 60 16.25 22.42 -18.82
CA SER A 60 16.38 23.75 -19.44
C SER A 60 15.03 24.49 -19.49
N ASP A 61 15.04 25.74 -19.98
CA ASP A 61 13.81 26.49 -20.29
C ASP A 61 13.08 25.85 -21.47
N GLY A 62 12.27 24.84 -21.16
CA GLY A 62 11.42 24.12 -22.11
C GLY A 62 11.69 22.60 -22.11
N PRO A 63 10.64 21.77 -22.26
CA PRO A 63 10.77 20.32 -22.36
C PRO A 63 11.44 19.92 -23.68
N MET A 64 12.56 19.20 -23.59
CA MET A 64 13.29 18.68 -24.75
C MET A 64 13.02 17.18 -24.94
N PRO A 65 12.55 16.73 -26.11
CA PRO A 65 12.30 15.30 -26.33
C PRO A 65 13.55 14.45 -26.17
N VAL A 66 13.43 13.33 -25.45
CA VAL A 66 14.50 12.35 -25.24
C VAL A 66 14.02 10.94 -25.47
N VAL A 67 14.93 10.10 -25.98
CA VAL A 67 14.71 8.66 -26.15
C VAL A 67 15.90 7.91 -25.55
N TYR A 68 15.63 6.95 -24.68
CA TYR A 68 16.62 6.01 -24.17
C TYR A 68 16.27 4.59 -24.62
N SER A 69 17.27 3.82 -25.03
CA SER A 69 17.09 2.41 -25.35
C SER A 69 17.79 1.53 -24.32
N CYS A 70 17.18 0.42 -23.96
CA CYS A 70 17.75 -0.57 -23.04
C CYS A 70 17.30 -1.99 -23.38
N GLU A 71 18.15 -2.98 -23.12
CA GLU A 71 17.78 -4.40 -23.29
C GLU A 71 16.85 -4.88 -22.18
N LYS A 72 17.02 -4.32 -20.98
CA LYS A 72 16.33 -4.72 -19.76
C LYS A 72 15.82 -3.50 -19.02
N LEU A 73 14.56 -3.55 -18.61
CA LEU A 73 13.85 -2.45 -17.96
C LEU A 73 13.34 -2.86 -16.58
N ILE A 74 13.60 -2.02 -15.58
CA ILE A 74 13.03 -2.15 -14.24
C ILE A 74 12.09 -0.96 -14.02
N MET A 75 10.81 -1.25 -13.78
CA MET A 75 9.79 -0.23 -13.51
C MET A 75 9.62 -0.05 -12.00
N CYS A 76 9.85 1.17 -11.51
CA CYS A 76 9.78 1.54 -10.08
C CYS A 76 8.93 2.80 -9.83
N THR A 77 7.86 3.00 -10.59
CA THR A 77 7.04 4.23 -10.56
C THR A 77 6.19 4.40 -9.30
N GLY A 78 5.96 3.33 -8.53
CA GLY A 78 5.17 3.34 -7.31
C GLY A 78 3.70 3.68 -7.53
N LEU A 79 2.96 3.84 -6.43
CA LEU A 79 1.54 4.22 -6.44
C LEU A 79 1.30 5.68 -6.05
N SER A 80 2.05 6.18 -5.06
CA SER A 80 1.73 7.42 -4.35
C SER A 80 2.35 8.68 -4.97
N SER A 81 2.18 8.83 -6.30
CA SER A 81 2.76 9.94 -7.07
C SER A 81 1.72 10.88 -7.66
N THR A 82 0.53 10.38 -8.02
CA THR A 82 -0.52 11.19 -8.66
C THR A 82 -1.81 11.10 -7.86
N PRO A 83 -2.16 12.13 -7.08
CA PRO A 83 -3.40 12.13 -6.31
C PRO A 83 -4.59 12.24 -7.27
N ASN A 84 -5.71 11.61 -6.91
CA ASN A 84 -6.97 11.82 -7.62
C ASN A 84 -7.41 13.29 -7.45
N PRO A 85 -8.00 13.92 -8.48
CA PRO A 85 -8.50 15.29 -8.35
C PRO A 85 -9.61 15.37 -7.31
N VAL A 86 -9.79 16.57 -6.73
CA VAL A 86 -10.98 16.88 -5.97
C VAL A 86 -12.10 17.17 -6.97
N SER A 87 -13.23 16.48 -6.82
CA SER A 87 -14.39 16.66 -7.68
C SER A 87 -15.62 16.77 -6.78
N ILE A 88 -15.99 18.02 -6.45
CA ILE A 88 -17.18 18.34 -5.67
C ILE A 88 -17.99 19.39 -6.45
N PRO A 89 -19.30 19.19 -6.68
CA PRO A 89 -20.13 20.17 -7.40
C PRO A 89 -20.02 21.57 -6.78
N GLY A 90 -19.92 22.60 -7.61
CA GLY A 90 -19.82 24.00 -7.15
C GLY A 90 -18.42 24.45 -6.70
N GLN A 91 -17.39 23.62 -6.88
CA GLN A 91 -16.00 23.98 -6.55
C GLN A 91 -15.53 25.27 -7.26
N GLU A 92 -15.92 25.50 -8.51
CA GLU A 92 -15.53 26.68 -9.31
C GLU A 92 -15.96 28.01 -8.68
N SER A 93 -17.05 28.02 -7.90
CA SER A 93 -17.59 29.22 -7.26
C SER A 93 -17.28 29.28 -5.76
N PHE A 94 -16.44 28.40 -5.22
CA PHE A 94 -16.22 28.27 -3.76
C PHE A 94 -15.43 29.44 -3.14
N GLU A 95 -14.60 30.13 -3.93
CA GLU A 95 -13.79 31.32 -3.54
C GLU A 95 -12.77 31.06 -2.42
N LYS A 96 -12.50 29.80 -2.09
CA LYS A 96 -11.51 29.37 -1.08
C LYS A 96 -10.63 28.25 -1.62
N PRO A 97 -9.42 28.03 -1.06
CA PRO A 97 -8.57 26.92 -1.47
C PRO A 97 -9.26 25.56 -1.34
N VAL A 98 -9.22 24.77 -2.42
CA VAL A 98 -9.64 23.37 -2.45
C VAL A 98 -8.44 22.52 -2.85
N LEU A 99 -7.92 21.77 -1.88
CA LEU A 99 -6.67 21.03 -2.02
C LEU A 99 -6.92 19.53 -1.94
N ASN A 100 -6.10 18.75 -2.65
CA ASN A 100 -6.00 17.32 -2.38
C ASN A 100 -4.80 17.02 -1.46
N HIS A 101 -4.75 15.81 -0.93
CA HIS A 101 -3.67 15.36 -0.04
C HIS A 101 -2.23 15.42 -0.62
N GLY A 102 -2.04 15.47 -1.94
CA GLY A 102 -0.72 15.68 -2.56
C GLY A 102 -0.16 17.08 -2.33
N GLN A 103 -1.03 18.04 -1.99
CA GLN A 103 -0.70 19.45 -1.71
C GLN A 103 -0.45 19.72 -0.22
N LEU A 104 -0.35 18.66 0.60
CA LEU A 104 -0.11 18.80 2.05
C LEU A 104 1.27 19.38 2.38
N ARG A 105 2.22 19.28 1.46
CA ARG A 105 3.61 19.68 1.68
C ARG A 105 3.82 21.18 1.58
N VAL A 106 3.13 21.86 0.66
CA VAL A 106 3.36 23.28 0.36
C VAL A 106 2.08 24.06 0.66
N GLU A 107 1.04 23.90 -0.14
CA GLU A 107 -0.16 24.74 -0.07
C GLU A 107 -0.93 24.56 1.24
N ALA A 108 -1.01 23.33 1.77
CA ALA A 108 -1.65 23.13 3.08
C ALA A 108 -0.81 23.68 4.25
N GLN A 109 0.52 23.74 4.12
CA GLN A 109 1.36 24.38 5.12
C GLN A 109 1.13 25.90 5.13
N GLU A 110 0.96 26.50 3.95
CA GLU A 110 0.61 27.92 3.81
C GLU A 110 -0.73 28.22 4.48
N VAL A 111 -1.77 27.41 4.24
CA VAL A 111 -3.06 27.51 4.94
C VAL A 111 -2.91 27.34 6.46
N ALA A 112 -2.07 26.41 6.90
CA ALA A 112 -1.83 26.18 8.33
C ALA A 112 -1.11 27.36 9.00
N ALA A 113 -0.21 28.05 8.28
CA ALA A 113 0.54 29.20 8.77
C ALA A 113 -0.22 30.53 8.65
N ASP A 114 -1.18 30.64 7.74
CA ASP A 114 -1.97 31.84 7.49
C ASP A 114 -2.79 32.24 8.73
N PRO A 115 -2.55 33.39 9.37
CA PRO A 115 -3.31 33.82 10.53
C PRO A 115 -4.80 34.07 10.23
N ASP A 116 -5.19 34.37 9.00
CA ASP A 116 -6.57 34.69 8.63
C ASP A 116 -7.41 33.44 8.35
N ALA A 117 -6.78 32.32 7.99
CA ALA A 117 -7.43 31.02 7.97
C ALA A 117 -7.71 30.54 9.40
N LYS A 118 -8.98 30.51 9.81
CA LYS A 118 -9.39 30.08 11.17
C LYS A 118 -10.03 28.71 11.17
N HIS A 119 -10.80 28.38 10.13
CA HIS A 119 -11.56 27.13 10.05
C HIS A 119 -11.21 26.37 8.78
N VAL A 120 -10.75 25.12 8.92
CA VAL A 120 -10.41 24.25 7.79
C VAL A 120 -11.29 23.00 7.78
N THR A 121 -11.75 22.61 6.59
CA THR A 121 -12.50 21.37 6.38
C THR A 121 -11.56 20.29 5.86
N ILE A 122 -11.60 19.11 6.47
CA ILE A 122 -10.81 17.95 6.05
C ILE A 122 -11.77 16.81 5.71
N VAL A 123 -11.65 16.23 4.51
CA VAL A 123 -12.53 15.16 4.03
C VAL A 123 -11.77 13.84 3.96
N GLY A 124 -12.17 12.86 4.77
CA GLY A 124 -11.62 11.51 4.80
C GLY A 124 -10.80 11.20 6.05
N ALA A 125 -10.97 10.00 6.60
CA ALA A 125 -10.36 9.56 7.86
C ALA A 125 -9.35 8.40 7.64
N SER A 126 -8.53 8.50 6.59
CA SER A 126 -7.35 7.64 6.40
C SER A 126 -6.15 8.17 7.20
N LYS A 127 -5.01 7.45 7.21
CA LYS A 127 -3.78 7.92 7.86
C LYS A 127 -3.39 9.34 7.43
N THR A 128 -3.50 9.65 6.13
CA THR A 128 -3.24 10.99 5.60
C THR A 128 -4.29 12.02 6.05
N GLY A 129 -5.53 11.59 6.28
CA GLY A 129 -6.56 12.43 6.90
C GLY A 129 -6.20 12.82 8.34
N TYR A 130 -5.72 11.86 9.13
CA TYR A 130 -5.16 12.15 10.46
C TYR A 130 -3.96 13.10 10.38
N ASP A 131 -3.08 12.95 9.38
CA ASP A 131 -1.95 13.87 9.17
C ASP A 131 -2.40 15.30 8.86
N ALA A 132 -3.41 15.46 8.02
CA ALA A 132 -4.00 16.76 7.72
C ALA A 132 -4.67 17.39 8.96
N VAL A 133 -5.39 16.59 9.76
CA VAL A 133 -6.01 17.05 11.00
C VAL A 133 -4.94 17.49 12.00
N GLN A 134 -3.89 16.69 12.19
CA GLN A 134 -2.77 17.05 13.05
C GLN A 134 -2.11 18.36 12.59
N LEU A 135 -1.84 18.49 11.29
CA LEU A 135 -1.23 19.69 10.73
C LEU A 135 -2.04 20.94 11.10
N MET A 136 -3.34 20.93 10.84
CA MET A 136 -4.20 22.08 11.08
C MET A 136 -4.46 22.33 12.56
N ALA A 137 -4.83 21.31 13.32
CA ALA A 137 -5.16 21.47 14.74
C ALA A 137 -3.95 21.88 15.59
N SER A 138 -2.75 21.37 15.29
CA SER A 138 -1.53 21.77 16.01
C SER A 138 -1.13 23.23 15.78
N GLN A 139 -1.61 23.86 14.70
CA GLN A 139 -1.45 25.29 14.43
C GLN A 139 -2.65 26.13 14.93
N GLY A 140 -3.48 25.57 15.81
CA GLY A 140 -4.59 26.28 16.44
C GLY A 140 -5.82 26.50 15.55
N LYS A 141 -5.88 25.86 14.37
CA LYS A 141 -7.06 25.95 13.49
C LYS A 141 -8.24 25.19 14.08
N GLN A 142 -9.45 25.70 13.87
CA GLN A 142 -10.66 24.92 14.03
C GLN A 142 -10.82 23.98 12.84
N VAL A 143 -11.23 22.74 13.08
CA VAL A 143 -11.31 21.72 12.02
C VAL A 143 -12.70 21.09 11.97
N THR A 144 -13.35 21.12 10.81
CA THR A 144 -14.45 20.19 10.52
C THR A 144 -13.89 18.96 9.81
N TRP A 145 -13.93 17.81 10.46
CA TRP A 145 -13.45 16.55 9.90
C TRP A 145 -14.61 15.72 9.36
N ILE A 146 -14.77 15.72 8.04
CA ILE A 146 -15.85 15.04 7.34
C ILE A 146 -15.50 13.57 7.08
N ILE A 147 -16.38 12.69 7.52
CA ILE A 147 -16.40 11.26 7.19
C ILE A 147 -17.67 11.00 6.38
N ARG A 148 -17.51 10.57 5.14
CA ARG A 148 -18.64 10.32 4.25
C ARG A 148 -19.58 9.24 4.78
N GLU A 149 -20.87 9.49 4.68
CA GLU A 149 -21.92 8.52 5.04
C GLU A 149 -22.02 7.44 3.96
N SER A 150 -21.85 7.82 2.70
CA SER A 150 -21.74 6.94 1.53
C SER A 150 -20.59 5.92 1.57
N GLY A 151 -19.63 6.07 2.50
CA GLY A 151 -18.64 5.04 2.78
C GLY A 151 -17.21 5.56 2.94
N GLY A 152 -16.24 4.64 2.85
CA GLY A 152 -14.84 4.89 3.19
C GLY A 152 -14.58 4.73 4.69
N GLY A 153 -15.29 5.45 5.56
CA GLY A 153 -15.14 5.33 7.02
C GLY A 153 -13.74 5.65 7.54
N GLY A 154 -13.49 5.28 8.80
CA GLY A 154 -12.17 5.36 9.42
C GLY A 154 -11.22 4.25 8.98
N VAL A 155 -9.95 4.38 9.35
CA VAL A 155 -8.92 3.34 9.22
C VAL A 155 -8.43 2.88 10.59
N TRP A 156 -7.88 1.67 10.68
CA TRP A 156 -7.38 1.15 11.95
C TRP A 156 -6.10 1.87 12.37
N MET A 157 -6.22 2.78 13.33
CA MET A 157 -5.09 3.52 13.91
C MET A 157 -4.63 2.84 15.20
N SER A 158 -3.36 2.46 15.26
CA SER A 158 -2.77 1.75 16.40
C SER A 158 -1.62 2.53 17.03
N PRO A 159 -1.30 2.32 18.31
CA PRO A 159 -0.07 2.84 18.88
C PRO A 159 1.16 2.18 18.21
N PRO A 160 2.32 2.84 18.20
CA PRO A 160 3.56 2.27 17.68
C PRO A 160 4.01 1.02 18.46
N TRP A 161 3.63 0.93 19.74
CA TRP A 161 3.95 -0.16 20.65
C TRP A 161 2.69 -0.78 21.21
N VAL A 162 2.58 -2.11 21.17
CA VAL A 162 1.42 -2.86 21.63
C VAL A 162 1.81 -3.84 22.73
N ARG A 163 0.87 -4.10 23.66
CA ARG A 163 1.06 -5.10 24.72
C ARG A 163 0.69 -6.49 24.21
N LEU A 164 1.62 -7.43 24.34
CA LEU A 164 1.40 -8.87 24.13
C LEU A 164 1.70 -9.60 25.43
N GLY A 165 0.66 -9.84 26.24
CA GLY A 165 0.82 -10.39 27.58
C GLY A 165 1.72 -9.49 28.45
N PRO A 166 2.83 -10.01 29.02
CA PRO A 166 3.75 -9.20 29.83
C PRO A 166 4.71 -8.35 28.99
N PHE A 167 4.75 -8.53 27.66
CA PHE A 167 5.71 -7.87 26.79
C PHE A 167 5.10 -6.63 26.10
N THR A 168 5.95 -5.64 25.84
CA THR A 168 5.64 -4.52 24.95
C THR A 168 6.46 -4.68 23.68
N VAL A 169 5.80 -4.78 22.54
CA VAL A 169 6.46 -5.02 21.25
C VAL A 169 6.07 -3.96 20.24
N MET A 170 6.98 -3.65 19.31
CA MET A 170 6.69 -2.73 18.22
C MET A 170 5.66 -3.36 17.28
N LEU A 171 4.65 -2.58 16.86
CA LEU A 171 3.57 -3.08 16.02
C LEU A 171 4.07 -3.67 14.69
N GLU A 172 5.10 -3.07 14.10
CA GLU A 172 5.72 -3.58 12.87
C GLU A 172 6.26 -5.01 13.06
N HIS A 173 6.90 -5.29 14.20
CA HIS A 173 7.39 -6.63 14.52
C HIS A 173 6.25 -7.63 14.67
N VAL A 174 5.07 -7.21 15.16
CA VAL A 174 3.88 -8.07 15.20
C VAL A 174 3.42 -8.43 13.78
N ALA A 175 3.39 -7.44 12.88
CA ALA A 175 2.98 -7.65 11.49
C ALA A 175 3.96 -8.56 10.72
N THR A 176 5.23 -8.59 11.09
CA THR A 176 6.27 -9.41 10.46
C THR A 176 6.67 -10.64 11.27
N MET A 177 6.03 -10.94 12.40
CA MET A 177 6.36 -12.12 13.20
C MET A 177 5.68 -13.37 12.66
N ARG A 178 6.45 -14.42 12.41
CA ARG A 178 5.98 -15.66 11.77
C ARG A 178 4.76 -16.26 12.48
N PHE A 179 4.73 -16.27 13.81
CA PHE A 179 3.54 -16.69 14.58
C PHE A 179 2.25 -15.99 14.14
N PHE A 180 2.26 -14.66 14.03
CA PHE A 180 1.08 -13.89 13.61
C PHE A 180 0.74 -14.10 12.13
N THR A 181 1.76 -14.33 11.29
CA THR A 181 1.50 -14.62 9.88
C THR A 181 0.60 -15.85 9.72
N TRP A 182 0.68 -16.88 10.59
CA TRP A 182 -0.15 -18.10 10.56
C TRP A 182 -1.65 -17.83 10.62
N PHE A 183 -2.04 -16.73 11.28
CA PHE A 183 -3.42 -16.30 11.42
C PHE A 183 -3.94 -15.50 10.22
N SER A 184 -3.09 -15.25 9.22
CA SER A 184 -3.51 -14.76 7.90
C SER A 184 -3.68 -15.93 6.91
N PRO A 185 -4.77 -15.98 6.12
CA PRO A 185 -5.04 -17.02 5.12
C PRO A 185 -4.19 -16.81 3.84
N CYS A 186 -2.87 -16.81 4.00
CA CYS A 186 -1.91 -16.44 2.96
C CYS A 186 -1.75 -17.53 1.88
N VAL A 187 -1.95 -17.17 0.61
CA VAL A 187 -1.77 -18.10 -0.54
C VAL A 187 -0.31 -18.56 -0.72
N TRP A 188 0.65 -17.78 -0.23
CA TRP A 188 2.08 -18.11 -0.22
C TRP A 188 2.51 -18.82 1.08
N GLY A 189 1.58 -19.08 1.99
CA GLY A 189 1.87 -19.62 3.32
C GLY A 189 2.56 -20.99 3.33
N GLN A 190 2.58 -21.73 2.22
CA GLN A 190 3.30 -23.00 2.13
C GLN A 190 4.84 -22.85 2.13
N PHE A 191 5.36 -21.67 1.78
CA PHE A 191 6.80 -21.42 1.65
C PHE A 191 7.49 -21.13 2.99
N ASP A 192 6.73 -20.94 4.07
CA ASP A 192 7.27 -20.66 5.40
C ASP A 192 7.73 -21.91 6.17
N GLY A 193 7.43 -23.12 5.67
CA GLY A 193 7.75 -24.40 6.32
C GLY A 193 6.77 -24.85 7.41
N PHE A 194 5.65 -24.15 7.59
CA PHE A 194 4.62 -24.40 8.63
C PHE A 194 3.21 -24.56 8.03
N ASP A 195 3.11 -25.05 6.79
CA ASP A 195 1.83 -25.20 6.08
C ASP A 195 0.77 -25.99 6.88
N TRP A 196 1.19 -27.00 7.65
CA TRP A 196 0.29 -27.78 8.50
C TRP A 196 -0.44 -26.94 9.55
N ILE A 197 0.22 -25.90 10.11
CA ILE A 197 -0.39 -24.98 11.07
C ILE A 197 -1.49 -24.18 10.37
N ARG A 198 -1.22 -23.67 9.16
CA ARG A 198 -2.20 -22.89 8.38
C ARG A 198 -3.38 -23.75 7.96
N ARG A 199 -3.12 -24.99 7.53
CA ARG A 199 -4.18 -25.96 7.21
C ARG A 199 -5.08 -26.22 8.42
N PHE A 200 -4.50 -26.38 9.61
CA PHE A 200 -5.29 -26.50 10.84
C PHE A 200 -6.10 -25.22 11.13
N LEU A 201 -5.43 -24.06 11.19
CA LEU A 201 -6.03 -22.78 11.56
C LEU A 201 -7.12 -22.32 10.59
N HIS A 202 -6.99 -22.55 9.28
CA HIS A 202 -7.96 -22.06 8.31
C HIS A 202 -8.89 -23.15 7.77
N GLY A 203 -8.41 -24.40 7.70
CA GLY A 203 -9.17 -25.54 7.18
C GLY A 203 -10.17 -26.13 8.17
N THR A 204 -9.89 -26.11 9.48
CA THR A 204 -10.78 -26.71 10.49
C THR A 204 -11.74 -25.69 11.11
N TRP A 205 -12.87 -26.18 11.64
CA TRP A 205 -13.81 -25.32 12.38
C TRP A 205 -13.16 -24.70 13.63
N LEU A 206 -12.44 -25.50 14.42
CA LEU A 206 -11.78 -25.04 15.64
C LEU A 206 -10.67 -24.02 15.32
N GLY A 207 -9.84 -24.31 14.33
CA GLY A 207 -8.82 -23.38 13.86
C GLY A 207 -9.42 -22.03 13.48
N ARG A 208 -10.51 -22.03 12.70
CA ARG A 208 -11.17 -20.78 12.28
C ARG A 208 -11.76 -20.00 13.45
N LYS A 209 -12.18 -20.68 14.52
CA LYS A 209 -12.58 -20.02 15.77
C LYS A 209 -11.38 -19.35 16.44
N LEU A 210 -10.22 -19.99 16.50
CA LEU A 210 -8.99 -19.38 17.03
C LEU A 210 -8.55 -18.16 16.20
N VAL A 211 -8.59 -18.27 14.86
CA VAL A 211 -8.33 -17.15 13.96
C VAL A 211 -9.28 -16.00 14.25
N HIS A 212 -10.58 -16.25 14.24
CA HIS A 212 -11.57 -15.23 14.57
C HIS A 212 -11.30 -14.57 15.92
N SER A 213 -11.08 -15.35 16.98
CA SER A 213 -10.81 -14.84 18.33
C SER A 213 -9.57 -13.96 18.40
N LEU A 214 -8.47 -14.31 17.71
CA LEU A 214 -7.28 -13.46 17.67
C LEU A 214 -7.59 -12.11 17.01
N TRP A 215 -8.23 -12.11 15.84
CA TRP A 215 -8.53 -10.89 15.11
C TRP A 215 -9.54 -9.99 15.84
N GLU A 216 -10.54 -10.57 16.51
CA GLU A 216 -11.45 -9.81 17.37
C GLU A 216 -10.73 -9.26 18.61
N LYS A 217 -9.80 -10.01 19.20
CA LYS A 217 -8.99 -9.53 20.33
C LYS A 217 -8.14 -8.32 19.92
N LEU A 218 -7.43 -8.41 18.80
CA LEU A 218 -6.67 -7.29 18.24
C LEU A 218 -7.59 -6.09 17.99
N ARG A 219 -8.79 -6.30 17.41
CA ARG A 219 -9.79 -5.25 17.21
C ARG A 219 -10.16 -4.56 18.52
N MET A 220 -10.53 -5.35 19.53
CA MET A 220 -10.96 -4.81 20.81
C MET A 220 -9.85 -4.05 21.53
N ASP A 221 -8.60 -4.49 21.42
CA ASP A 221 -7.46 -3.79 21.99
C ASP A 221 -7.26 -2.42 21.32
N THR A 222 -7.34 -2.35 19.99
CA THR A 222 -7.28 -1.08 19.25
C THR A 222 -8.47 -0.17 19.59
N ILE A 223 -9.70 -0.70 19.70
CA ILE A 223 -10.88 0.07 20.11
C ILE A 223 -10.71 0.64 21.52
N ASN A 224 -10.24 -0.18 22.46
CA ASN A 224 -10.07 0.22 23.85
C ASN A 224 -8.97 1.26 24.03
N PHE A 225 -7.86 1.12 23.30
CA PHE A 225 -6.76 2.08 23.27
C PHE A 225 -7.23 3.44 22.77
N ASN A 226 -7.91 3.47 21.62
CA ASN A 226 -8.36 4.71 21.01
C ASN A 226 -9.57 5.34 21.72
N GLY A 227 -10.30 4.54 22.50
CA GLY A 227 -11.51 5.00 23.20
C GLY A 227 -12.71 5.21 22.29
N TYR A 228 -12.73 4.62 21.08
CA TYR A 228 -13.78 4.85 20.09
C TYR A 228 -15.20 4.64 20.64
N ARG A 229 -15.38 3.64 21.51
CA ARG A 229 -16.69 3.34 22.12
C ARG A 229 -16.93 4.02 23.47
N LYS A 230 -15.95 4.77 23.98
CA LYS A 230 -16.04 5.51 25.26
C LYS A 230 -16.48 6.95 25.08
N ASN A 231 -16.26 7.53 23.90
CA ASN A 231 -16.59 8.93 23.62
C ASN A 231 -17.32 9.06 22.27
N LYS A 232 -18.57 9.58 22.33
CA LYS A 232 -19.43 9.77 21.17
C LYS A 232 -18.81 10.63 20.07
N ALA A 233 -17.97 11.61 20.44
CA ALA A 233 -17.33 12.51 19.49
C ALA A 233 -16.34 11.81 18.56
N ILE A 234 -15.66 10.75 19.03
CA ILE A 234 -14.67 9.98 18.26
C ILE A 234 -15.22 8.64 17.75
N ALA A 235 -16.45 8.25 18.12
CA ALA A 235 -17.03 6.96 17.75
C ALA A 235 -17.09 6.74 16.23
N HIS A 236 -17.23 7.81 15.44
CA HIS A 236 -17.25 7.74 13.98
C HIS A 236 -15.89 7.40 13.34
N LEU A 237 -14.80 7.40 14.13
CA LEU A 237 -13.47 6.95 13.67
C LEU A 237 -13.29 5.43 13.74
N GLU A 238 -14.16 4.69 14.45
CA GLU A 238 -14.10 3.23 14.47
C GLU A 238 -14.36 2.67 13.07
N PRO A 239 -13.43 1.92 12.46
CA PRO A 239 -13.67 1.25 11.19
C PRO A 239 -14.79 0.20 11.31
N TYR A 240 -15.57 0.03 10.25
CA TYR A 240 -16.71 -0.89 10.24
C TYR A 240 -16.30 -2.35 10.17
N GLU A 241 -15.18 -2.62 9.50
CA GLU A 241 -14.68 -3.96 9.23
C GLU A 241 -13.66 -4.48 10.25
N SER A 242 -13.50 -5.80 10.33
CA SER A 242 -12.36 -6.40 11.02
C SER A 242 -11.01 -5.98 10.43
N MET A 243 -9.98 -5.89 11.28
CA MET A 243 -8.59 -5.90 10.82
C MET A 243 -8.25 -7.14 9.98
N PHE A 244 -9.00 -8.23 10.13
CA PHE A 244 -8.92 -9.41 9.26
C PHE A 244 -9.29 -9.14 7.79
N TRP A 245 -9.94 -8.02 7.44
CA TRP A 245 -10.47 -7.79 6.08
C TRP A 245 -9.85 -6.57 5.38
N THR A 246 -8.84 -5.95 5.97
CA THR A 246 -8.36 -4.64 5.51
C THR A 246 -6.86 -4.50 5.68
N ALA A 247 -6.23 -3.83 4.71
CA ALA A 247 -4.86 -3.35 4.79
C ALA A 247 -4.82 -1.85 5.14
N ARG A 248 -5.97 -1.23 5.40
CA ARG A 248 -6.08 0.19 5.76
C ARG A 248 -5.77 0.39 7.23
N VAL A 249 -4.47 0.43 7.51
CA VAL A 249 -3.90 0.57 8.85
C VAL A 249 -3.01 1.79 8.93
N GLY A 250 -2.86 2.34 10.13
CA GLY A 250 -1.95 3.45 10.41
C GLY A 250 -1.44 3.41 11.84
N VAL A 251 -0.33 4.11 12.07
CA VAL A 251 0.26 4.28 13.40
C VAL A 251 0.02 5.70 13.89
N LEU A 252 -0.33 5.86 15.16
CA LEU A 252 -0.41 7.16 15.82
C LEU A 252 1.00 7.61 16.22
N ASN A 253 1.64 8.36 15.33
CA ASN A 253 3.02 8.84 15.45
C ASN A 253 3.09 10.36 15.64
N TYR A 254 2.11 10.93 16.36
CA TYR A 254 1.99 12.37 16.60
C TYR A 254 2.52 12.76 17.98
N PRO A 255 2.97 14.02 18.16
CA PRO A 255 3.14 14.58 19.49
C PRO A 255 1.78 14.60 20.23
N GLY A 256 1.73 14.02 21.43
CA GLY A 256 0.51 13.95 22.23
C GLY A 256 -0.56 13.01 21.64
N ASN A 257 -1.79 13.16 22.12
CA ASN A 257 -2.94 12.36 21.66
C ASN A 257 -3.82 13.19 20.72
N ILE A 258 -3.85 12.82 19.44
CA ILE A 258 -4.64 13.54 18.42
C ILE A 258 -6.14 13.58 18.73
N HIS A 259 -6.67 12.61 19.48
CA HIS A 259 -8.07 12.60 19.89
C HIS A 259 -8.41 13.70 20.90
N ASP A 260 -7.42 14.27 21.58
CA ASP A 260 -7.64 15.36 22.54
C ASP A 260 -8.24 16.58 21.84
N TYR A 261 -7.80 16.88 20.60
CA TYR A 261 -8.40 17.93 19.76
C TYR A 261 -9.87 17.69 19.46
N VAL A 262 -10.30 16.44 19.34
CA VAL A 262 -11.72 16.11 19.13
C VAL A 262 -12.49 16.30 20.44
N THR A 263 -11.93 15.83 21.55
CA THR A 263 -12.60 15.92 22.86
C THR A 263 -12.69 17.35 23.40
N SER A 264 -11.74 18.23 23.05
CA SER A 264 -11.77 19.65 23.40
C SER A 264 -12.75 20.47 22.54
N GLY A 265 -13.23 19.90 21.43
CA GLY A 265 -14.10 20.56 20.46
C GLY A 265 -13.36 21.35 19.37
N GLN A 266 -12.02 21.36 19.38
CA GLN A 266 -11.23 22.01 18.31
C GLN A 266 -11.40 21.31 16.96
N VAL A 267 -11.56 19.99 16.98
CA VAL A 267 -11.87 19.16 15.81
C VAL A 267 -13.28 18.61 15.98
N LYS A 268 -14.20 19.00 15.09
CA LYS A 268 -15.56 18.48 15.05
C LYS A 268 -15.68 17.43 13.94
N ILE A 269 -15.96 16.19 14.31
CA ILE A 269 -16.23 15.14 13.33
C ILE A 269 -17.68 15.24 12.85
N VAL A 270 -17.86 15.24 11.53
CA VAL A 270 -19.17 15.27 10.87
C VAL A 270 -19.28 14.05 9.96
N LYS A 271 -20.17 13.13 10.30
CA LYS A 271 -20.45 11.95 9.48
C LYS A 271 -21.55 12.24 8.46
N LYS A 272 -21.20 12.95 7.38
CA LYS A 272 -22.12 13.29 6.28
C LYS A 272 -21.40 13.38 4.94
N ASP A 273 -22.16 13.18 3.87
CA ASP A 273 -21.70 13.48 2.52
C ASP A 273 -21.83 14.97 2.22
N ILE A 274 -20.88 15.50 1.45
CA ILE A 274 -20.94 16.86 0.88
C ILE A 274 -21.79 16.78 -0.39
N SER A 275 -22.82 17.61 -0.49
CA SER A 275 -23.66 17.72 -1.68
C SER A 275 -23.06 18.68 -2.70
N SER A 276 -22.60 19.84 -2.26
CA SER A 276 -21.96 20.86 -3.10
C SER A 276 -21.13 21.85 -2.28
N LEU A 277 -20.35 22.65 -3.00
CA LEU A 277 -19.68 23.85 -2.52
C LEU A 277 -20.39 25.09 -3.09
N SER A 278 -20.29 26.21 -2.40
CA SER A 278 -20.89 27.49 -2.82
C SER A 278 -20.01 28.67 -2.41
N ALA A 279 -20.30 29.84 -3.00
CA ALA A 279 -19.57 31.07 -2.77
C ALA A 279 -19.41 31.45 -1.29
N GLY A 280 -18.36 32.22 -1.02
CA GLY A 280 -17.97 32.61 0.34
C GLY A 280 -17.49 31.45 1.21
N GLY A 281 -16.95 30.38 0.62
CA GLY A 281 -16.41 29.23 1.36
C GLY A 281 -17.46 28.35 2.03
N THR A 282 -18.65 28.21 1.45
CA THR A 282 -19.75 27.46 2.07
C THR A 282 -19.75 26.00 1.62
N VAL A 283 -19.68 25.07 2.58
CA VAL A 283 -19.80 23.63 2.36
C VAL A 283 -21.24 23.21 2.64
N ASN A 284 -21.93 22.65 1.64
CA ASN A 284 -23.30 22.14 1.78
C ASN A 284 -23.27 20.63 1.99
N LEU A 285 -23.96 20.16 3.01
CA LEU A 285 -24.09 18.74 3.33
C LEU A 285 -25.36 18.16 2.70
N ALA A 286 -25.39 16.84 2.53
CA ALA A 286 -26.51 16.13 1.93
C ALA A 286 -27.81 16.18 2.74
N ASP A 287 -27.74 16.53 4.03
CA ASP A 287 -28.92 16.71 4.90
C ASP A 287 -29.50 18.13 4.87
N GLY A 288 -28.99 18.99 3.98
CA GLY A 288 -29.41 20.38 3.83
C GLY A 288 -28.75 21.35 4.80
N THR A 289 -27.93 20.88 5.74
CA THR A 289 -27.13 21.76 6.59
C THR A 289 -25.90 22.30 5.84
N SER A 290 -25.40 23.47 6.27
CA SER A 290 -24.22 24.09 5.68
C SER A 290 -23.38 24.82 6.72
N PHE A 291 -22.11 25.05 6.39
CA PHE A 291 -21.19 25.81 7.23
C PHE A 291 -20.10 26.47 6.38
N LYS A 292 -19.46 27.52 6.90
CA LYS A 292 -18.34 28.20 6.23
C LYS A 292 -17.00 27.60 6.63
N THR A 293 -16.04 27.66 5.72
CA THR A 293 -14.66 27.22 5.94
C THR A 293 -13.72 28.12 5.13
N ASP A 294 -12.49 28.27 5.58
CA ASP A 294 -11.45 29.08 4.91
C ASP A 294 -10.63 28.27 3.91
N ALA A 295 -10.61 26.95 4.06
CA ALA A 295 -10.04 26.01 3.09
C ALA A 295 -10.71 24.64 3.21
N LEU A 296 -10.60 23.83 2.14
CA LEU A 296 -11.01 22.44 2.11
C LEU A 296 -9.85 21.55 1.65
N ILE A 297 -9.53 20.51 2.41
CA ILE A 297 -8.54 19.49 2.06
C ILE A 297 -9.23 18.14 1.91
N ALA A 298 -9.22 17.57 0.72
CA ALA A 298 -9.83 16.28 0.43
C ALA A 298 -8.79 15.16 0.27
N ILE A 299 -8.96 14.09 1.03
CA ILE A 299 -8.14 12.88 0.92
C ILE A 299 -8.76 11.96 -0.14
N THR A 300 -8.43 12.24 -1.40
CA THR A 300 -9.00 11.62 -2.60
C THR A 300 -8.33 10.30 -3.01
N GLY A 301 -7.25 9.91 -2.34
CA GLY A 301 -6.45 8.72 -2.68
C GLY A 301 -5.69 8.89 -4.00
N TRP A 302 -5.00 7.83 -4.43
CA TRP A 302 -4.09 7.87 -5.58
C TRP A 302 -4.75 7.30 -6.84
N LYS A 303 -4.28 7.76 -8.01
CA LYS A 303 -4.59 7.11 -9.28
C LYS A 303 -3.91 5.75 -9.31
N LEU A 304 -4.69 4.67 -9.32
CA LEU A 304 -4.14 3.30 -9.28
C LEU A 304 -3.64 2.81 -10.65
N SER A 305 -4.12 3.40 -11.75
CA SER A 305 -3.61 3.11 -13.09
C SER A 305 -2.30 3.87 -13.37
N PRO A 306 -1.33 3.25 -14.05
CA PRO A 306 -0.08 3.92 -14.41
C PRO A 306 -0.31 5.16 -15.29
N ASN A 307 0.60 6.13 -15.20
CA ASN A 307 0.63 7.32 -16.07
C ASN A 307 1.57 7.18 -17.27
N ILE A 308 2.01 5.97 -17.56
CA ILE A 308 2.92 5.67 -18.68
C ILE A 308 2.11 4.94 -19.75
N ALA A 309 2.23 5.41 -20.99
CA ALA A 309 1.70 4.71 -22.15
C ALA A 309 2.63 3.55 -22.53
N TYR A 310 2.07 2.37 -22.80
CA TYR A 310 2.85 1.24 -23.29
C TYR A 310 2.59 1.02 -24.77
N LYS A 311 3.65 0.76 -25.54
CA LYS A 311 3.57 0.48 -26.97
C LYS A 311 4.19 -0.89 -27.30
N PRO A 312 3.70 -1.60 -28.34
CA PRO A 312 2.54 -1.27 -29.17
C PRO A 312 1.22 -1.27 -28.36
N ASP A 313 0.20 -0.57 -28.86
CA ASP A 313 -1.09 -0.46 -28.17
C ASP A 313 -1.69 -1.85 -27.88
N GLY A 314 -2.21 -2.03 -26.65
CA GLY A 314 -2.78 -3.29 -26.19
C GLY A 314 -1.78 -4.23 -25.51
N ILE A 315 -0.48 -3.89 -25.47
CA ILE A 315 0.53 -4.72 -24.79
C ILE A 315 0.31 -4.78 -23.26
N GLU A 316 -0.40 -3.82 -22.67
CA GLU A 316 -0.64 -3.72 -21.22
C GLU A 316 -1.23 -5.01 -20.63
N ALA A 317 -2.15 -5.64 -21.35
CA ALA A 317 -2.78 -6.89 -20.93
C ALA A 317 -1.75 -8.04 -20.81
N SER A 318 -0.87 -8.17 -21.81
CA SER A 318 0.25 -9.12 -21.80
C SER A 318 1.28 -8.77 -20.71
N LEU A 319 1.46 -7.48 -20.43
CA LEU A 319 2.31 -7.01 -19.33
C LEU A 319 1.68 -7.21 -17.95
N GLY A 320 0.37 -7.47 -17.87
CA GLY A 320 -0.35 -7.55 -16.61
C GLY A 320 -0.49 -6.19 -15.92
N ILE A 321 -0.56 -5.11 -16.70
CA ILE A 321 -0.73 -3.74 -16.24
C ILE A 321 -2.20 -3.32 -16.40
N PRO A 322 -2.77 -2.54 -15.45
CA PRO A 322 -4.15 -2.07 -15.54
C PRO A 322 -4.46 -1.38 -16.88
N THR A 323 -5.55 -1.81 -17.52
CA THR A 323 -6.04 -1.26 -18.80
C THR A 323 -7.57 -1.34 -18.86
N GLU A 324 -8.19 -0.41 -19.60
CA GLU A 324 -9.63 -0.46 -19.93
C GLU A 324 -9.89 -1.21 -21.24
N ASN A 325 -8.83 -1.56 -21.99
CA ASN A 325 -8.89 -2.06 -23.36
C ASN A 325 -8.52 -3.55 -23.45
N LEU A 326 -9.13 -4.39 -22.60
CA LEU A 326 -8.96 -5.84 -22.75
C LEU A 326 -9.76 -6.33 -23.95
N SER A 327 -9.19 -7.24 -24.74
CA SER A 327 -9.95 -7.96 -25.76
C SER A 327 -10.90 -8.98 -25.13
N GLU A 328 -12.01 -9.32 -25.80
CA GLU A 328 -12.98 -10.34 -25.32
C GLU A 328 -12.30 -11.67 -24.95
N LYS A 329 -11.27 -12.06 -25.71
CA LYS A 329 -10.50 -13.27 -25.45
C LYS A 329 -9.70 -13.19 -24.14
N GLU A 330 -9.07 -12.05 -23.89
CA GLU A 330 -8.31 -11.82 -22.65
C GLU A 330 -9.24 -11.74 -21.44
N GLU A 331 -10.39 -11.07 -21.59
CA GLU A 331 -11.43 -11.04 -20.56
C GLU A 331 -11.90 -12.45 -20.21
N ALA A 332 -12.32 -13.25 -21.20
CA ALA A 332 -12.80 -14.61 -20.99
C ALA A 332 -11.73 -15.51 -20.34
N MET A 333 -10.47 -15.41 -20.77
CA MET A 333 -9.34 -16.14 -20.19
C MET A 333 -9.14 -15.76 -18.71
N TRP A 334 -9.08 -14.46 -18.40
CA TRP A 334 -8.86 -14.00 -17.04
C TRP A 334 -10.05 -14.30 -16.13
N GLU A 335 -11.28 -14.23 -16.62
CA GLU A 335 -12.45 -14.64 -15.87
C GLU A 335 -12.41 -16.13 -15.49
N GLN A 336 -11.99 -17.00 -16.41
CA GLN A 336 -11.84 -18.41 -16.11
C GLN A 336 -10.77 -18.63 -15.03
N LEU A 337 -9.58 -18.05 -15.21
CA LEU A 337 -8.49 -18.15 -14.23
C LEU A 337 -8.88 -17.57 -12.86
N ASP A 338 -9.64 -16.48 -12.85
CA ASP A 338 -10.14 -15.85 -11.62
C ASP A 338 -11.12 -16.76 -10.89
N ARG A 339 -12.04 -17.44 -11.60
CA ARG A 339 -12.97 -18.41 -11.01
C ARG A 339 -12.23 -19.61 -10.42
N GLU A 340 -11.20 -20.10 -11.11
CA GLU A 340 -10.37 -21.22 -10.63
C GLU A 340 -9.56 -20.82 -9.39
N ALA A 341 -8.91 -19.65 -9.42
CA ALA A 341 -8.17 -19.10 -8.30
C ALA A 341 -9.08 -18.87 -7.08
N GLU A 342 -10.25 -18.28 -7.28
CA GLU A 342 -11.23 -18.08 -6.20
C GLU A 342 -11.68 -19.40 -5.58
N ARG A 343 -11.99 -20.41 -6.40
CA ARG A 343 -12.34 -21.75 -5.90
C ARG A 343 -11.21 -22.34 -5.06
N GLU A 344 -9.96 -22.25 -5.53
CA GLU A 344 -8.79 -22.74 -4.81
C GLU A 344 -8.62 -22.01 -3.46
N ILE A 345 -8.68 -20.68 -3.46
CA ILE A 345 -8.54 -19.84 -2.26
C ILE A 345 -9.62 -20.15 -1.25
N LEU A 346 -10.89 -20.20 -1.67
CA LEU A 346 -12.02 -20.45 -0.76
C LEU A 346 -12.03 -21.89 -0.22
N THR A 347 -11.50 -22.85 -0.98
CA THR A 347 -11.30 -24.23 -0.50
C THR A 347 -10.23 -24.27 0.59
N ARG A 348 -9.11 -23.56 0.39
CA ARG A 348 -7.99 -23.49 1.36
C ARG A 348 -8.37 -22.65 2.59
N PHE A 349 -9.16 -21.61 2.40
CA PHE A 349 -9.48 -20.61 3.41
C PHE A 349 -10.99 -20.29 3.47
N PRO A 350 -11.84 -21.23 3.95
CA PRO A 350 -13.30 -21.06 3.97
C PRO A 350 -13.80 -19.81 4.71
N TYR A 351 -13.00 -19.25 5.63
CA TYR A 351 -13.35 -18.03 6.33
C TYR A 351 -13.52 -16.83 5.38
N LEU A 352 -12.79 -16.82 4.25
CA LEU A 352 -12.85 -15.76 3.24
C LEU A 352 -14.19 -15.71 2.47
N ALA A 353 -15.01 -16.75 2.54
CA ALA A 353 -16.30 -16.82 1.84
C ALA A 353 -17.37 -15.87 2.42
N ARG A 354 -17.10 -15.18 3.54
CA ARG A 354 -18.03 -14.28 4.22
C ARG A 354 -17.41 -12.89 4.43
N PRO A 355 -17.13 -12.15 3.36
CA PRO A 355 -16.56 -10.81 3.48
C PRO A 355 -17.55 -9.82 4.14
N PRO A 356 -17.07 -8.66 4.65
CA PRO A 356 -17.92 -7.59 5.13
C PRO A 356 -18.88 -7.11 4.03
N LYS A 357 -20.12 -6.77 4.40
CA LYS A 357 -21.15 -6.29 3.44
C LYS A 357 -20.86 -4.89 2.90
N GLN A 358 -20.19 -4.06 3.70
CA GLN A 358 -19.91 -2.68 3.32
C GLN A 358 -18.62 -2.61 2.50
N THR A 359 -18.75 -2.39 1.20
CA THR A 359 -17.63 -2.21 0.29
C THR A 359 -17.20 -0.75 0.23
N ILE A 360 -15.95 -0.48 -0.16
CA ILE A 360 -15.52 0.89 -0.46
C ILE A 360 -16.32 1.39 -1.68
N PRO A 361 -16.83 2.63 -1.66
CA PRO A 361 -17.58 3.19 -2.79
C PRO A 361 -16.72 3.43 -4.03
N TYR A 362 -15.39 3.50 -3.87
CA TYR A 362 -14.45 3.75 -4.95
C TYR A 362 -14.39 2.55 -5.91
N LYS A 363 -14.63 2.81 -7.20
CA LYS A 363 -14.46 1.84 -8.29
C LYS A 363 -13.65 2.49 -9.40
N GLN A 364 -12.74 1.72 -9.99
CA GLN A 364 -12.09 2.07 -11.25
C GLN A 364 -12.52 1.11 -12.35
N LYS A 365 -12.63 1.65 -13.57
CA LYS A 365 -13.00 0.89 -14.77
C LYS A 365 -11.81 0.28 -15.50
N VAL A 366 -10.75 -0.07 -14.77
CA VAL A 366 -9.54 -0.73 -15.31
C VAL A 366 -9.44 -2.16 -14.79
N SER A 367 -8.73 -3.01 -15.53
CA SER A 367 -8.28 -4.32 -15.07
C SER A 367 -7.31 -4.21 -13.87
N PRO A 368 -7.19 -5.23 -13.02
CA PRO A 368 -6.21 -5.23 -11.94
C PRO A 368 -4.77 -5.40 -12.45
N TYR A 369 -3.79 -5.06 -11.62
CA TYR A 369 -2.43 -5.56 -11.82
C TYR A 369 -2.42 -7.10 -11.77
N ARG A 370 -1.77 -7.69 -12.75
CA ARG A 370 -1.65 -9.14 -12.95
C ARG A 370 -0.20 -9.52 -13.21
N LEU A 371 0.64 -9.40 -12.18
CA LEU A 371 2.07 -9.70 -12.27
C LEU A 371 2.39 -11.05 -11.62
N TYR A 372 3.15 -11.89 -12.32
CA TYR A 372 3.71 -13.12 -11.77
C TYR A 372 4.67 -12.78 -10.64
N ARG A 373 4.47 -13.41 -9.47
CA ARG A 373 5.17 -13.07 -8.21
C ARG A 373 5.04 -11.59 -7.79
N GLY A 374 4.07 -10.86 -8.33
CA GLY A 374 3.92 -9.41 -8.10
C GLY A 374 4.98 -8.56 -8.80
N MET A 375 5.74 -9.12 -9.75
CA MET A 375 6.84 -8.42 -10.43
C MET A 375 6.91 -8.64 -11.94
N ALA A 376 6.81 -9.88 -12.41
CA ALA A 376 7.07 -10.21 -13.80
C ALA A 376 5.79 -10.19 -14.66
N PRO A 377 5.84 -9.70 -15.91
CA PRO A 377 4.69 -9.73 -16.80
C PRO A 377 4.38 -11.16 -17.26
N PRO A 378 3.14 -11.67 -17.07
CA PRO A 378 2.82 -13.07 -17.31
C PRO A 378 2.96 -13.46 -18.78
N GLY A 379 2.52 -12.61 -19.71
CA GLY A 379 2.61 -12.89 -21.15
C GLY A 379 4.05 -13.05 -21.62
N LEU A 380 4.90 -12.08 -21.29
CA LEU A 380 6.33 -12.12 -21.64
C LEU A 380 7.06 -13.27 -20.93
N THR A 381 6.77 -13.52 -19.65
CA THR A 381 7.38 -14.64 -18.90
C THR A 381 7.11 -15.99 -19.58
N THR A 382 5.88 -16.24 -20.03
CA THR A 382 5.55 -17.51 -20.73
C THR A 382 6.28 -17.66 -22.06
N GLN A 383 6.64 -16.54 -22.69
CA GLN A 383 7.40 -16.49 -23.94
C GLN A 383 8.92 -16.53 -23.72
N SER A 384 9.40 -16.61 -22.46
CA SER A 384 10.82 -16.50 -22.09
C SER A 384 11.42 -15.12 -22.34
N ASP A 385 10.58 -14.09 -22.47
CA ASP A 385 11.02 -12.71 -22.53
C ASP A 385 11.08 -12.13 -21.11
N ASN A 386 12.29 -12.13 -20.55
CA ASN A 386 12.57 -11.57 -19.24
C ASN A 386 13.18 -10.16 -19.35
N SER A 387 12.78 -9.35 -20.34
CA SER A 387 13.35 -8.02 -20.57
C SER A 387 12.73 -6.90 -19.72
N ILE A 388 11.64 -7.13 -19.00
CA ILE A 388 11.02 -6.12 -18.14
C ILE A 388 10.52 -6.74 -16.84
N VAL A 389 10.63 -5.98 -15.74
CA VAL A 389 10.13 -6.36 -14.42
C VAL A 389 9.65 -5.13 -13.66
N PHE A 390 8.62 -5.30 -12.84
CA PHE A 390 8.05 -4.24 -12.01
C PHE A 390 8.42 -4.49 -10.54
N ILE A 391 8.94 -3.49 -9.85
CA ILE A 391 9.34 -3.60 -8.45
C ILE A 391 8.44 -2.69 -7.61
N LYS A 392 8.03 -3.20 -6.44
CA LYS A 392 7.20 -2.49 -5.46
C LYS A 392 5.84 -2.03 -6.00
N MET A 393 5.25 -2.80 -6.92
CA MET A 393 3.84 -2.66 -7.32
C MET A 393 2.87 -3.28 -6.28
N VAL A 394 3.10 -2.97 -5.01
CA VAL A 394 2.32 -3.50 -3.88
C VAL A 394 2.33 -2.55 -2.69
N HIS A 395 1.15 -2.32 -2.14
CA HIS A 395 0.98 -1.59 -0.88
C HIS A 395 1.18 -2.54 0.30
N SER A 396 2.15 -2.24 1.15
CA SER A 396 2.45 -3.04 2.34
C SER A 396 3.13 -2.19 3.41
N THR A 397 3.03 -2.63 4.66
CA THR A 397 3.76 -2.03 5.79
C THR A 397 5.23 -2.44 5.81
N SER A 398 5.59 -3.61 5.25
CA SER A 398 6.95 -4.19 5.32
C SER A 398 7.81 -3.82 4.10
N ASN A 399 7.89 -2.52 3.77
CA ASN A 399 8.41 -2.06 2.48
C ASN A 399 9.85 -2.49 2.18
N ILE A 400 10.74 -2.43 3.18
CA ILE A 400 12.18 -2.69 2.96
C ILE A 400 12.47 -4.19 2.77
N ILE A 401 11.80 -5.07 3.52
CA ILE A 401 11.92 -6.53 3.33
C ILE A 401 11.49 -6.92 1.92
N ILE A 402 10.36 -6.37 1.47
CA ILE A 402 9.82 -6.63 0.13
C ILE A 402 10.77 -6.06 -0.92
N ALA A 403 11.25 -4.81 -0.79
CA ALA A 403 12.13 -4.20 -1.77
C ALA A 403 13.45 -4.97 -1.92
N GLU A 404 14.07 -5.38 -0.80
CA GLU A 404 15.34 -6.14 -0.81
C GLU A 404 15.18 -7.51 -1.48
N THR A 405 14.11 -8.25 -1.13
CA THR A 405 13.86 -9.58 -1.73
C THR A 405 13.41 -9.50 -3.19
N GLN A 406 12.58 -8.52 -3.54
CA GLN A 406 12.19 -8.26 -4.93
C GLN A 406 13.38 -7.84 -5.79
N ALA A 407 14.30 -7.01 -5.27
CA ALA A 407 15.46 -6.57 -6.05
C ALA A 407 16.34 -7.74 -6.49
N LEU A 408 16.62 -8.69 -5.59
CA LEU A 408 17.40 -9.88 -5.92
C LEU A 408 16.64 -10.81 -6.88
N TRP A 409 15.34 -11.03 -6.64
CA TRP A 409 14.51 -11.85 -7.52
C TRP A 409 14.42 -11.24 -8.93
N ALA A 410 14.22 -9.93 -9.03
CA ALA A 410 14.18 -9.18 -10.28
C ALA A 410 15.51 -9.29 -11.04
N PHE A 411 16.64 -9.15 -10.35
CA PHE A 411 17.96 -9.38 -10.95
C PHE A 411 18.08 -10.79 -11.52
N ALA A 412 17.68 -11.81 -10.77
CA ALA A 412 17.72 -13.20 -11.22
C ALA A 412 16.78 -13.45 -12.42
N TYR A 413 15.57 -12.89 -12.38
CA TYR A 413 14.58 -12.95 -13.47
C TYR A 413 15.13 -12.37 -14.77
N LEU A 414 15.58 -11.10 -14.73
CA LEU A 414 16.11 -10.39 -15.88
C LEU A 414 17.36 -11.06 -16.49
N ASN A 415 18.05 -11.90 -15.74
CA ASN A 415 19.24 -12.62 -16.18
C ASN A 415 18.99 -14.12 -16.46
N ASN A 416 17.73 -14.53 -16.58
CA ASN A 416 17.33 -15.91 -16.86
C ASN A 416 17.93 -16.92 -15.86
N LYS A 417 18.03 -16.54 -14.58
CA LYS A 417 18.59 -17.35 -13.48
C LYS A 417 17.53 -17.99 -12.59
N LEU A 418 16.26 -17.89 -12.96
CA LEU A 418 15.14 -18.51 -12.24
C LEU A 418 14.61 -19.70 -13.03
N ASN A 419 14.29 -20.78 -12.33
CA ASN A 419 13.61 -21.93 -12.91
C ASN A 419 12.10 -21.73 -12.83
N ILE A 420 11.52 -21.10 -13.86
CA ILE A 420 10.09 -20.76 -13.90
C ILE A 420 9.33 -21.84 -14.66
N ASP A 421 8.37 -22.46 -13.99
CA ASP A 421 7.36 -23.32 -14.60
C ASP A 421 6.35 -22.45 -15.37
N LYS A 422 6.57 -22.34 -16.69
CA LYS A 422 5.80 -21.49 -17.60
C LYS A 422 4.31 -21.87 -17.66
N GLU A 423 3.98 -23.14 -17.49
CA GLU A 423 2.58 -23.61 -17.52
C GLU A 423 1.77 -23.08 -16.33
N LYS A 424 2.45 -22.78 -15.21
CA LYS A 424 1.82 -22.27 -13.99
C LYS A 424 1.77 -20.76 -13.89
N VAL A 425 2.43 -20.01 -14.78
CA VAL A 425 2.58 -18.55 -14.67
C VAL A 425 1.22 -17.86 -14.55
N TYR A 426 0.33 -18.05 -15.53
CA TYR A 426 -1.00 -17.41 -15.53
C TYR A 426 -1.85 -17.83 -14.33
N LYS A 427 -1.85 -19.11 -13.98
CA LYS A 427 -2.59 -19.63 -12.82
C LYS A 427 -2.11 -19.00 -11.51
N GLN A 428 -0.80 -18.90 -11.29
CA GLN A 428 -0.20 -18.31 -10.09
C GLN A 428 -0.40 -16.79 -10.03
N THR A 429 -0.39 -16.12 -11.19
CA THR A 429 -0.73 -14.71 -11.32
C THR A 429 -2.18 -14.45 -10.90
N ALA A 430 -3.13 -15.23 -11.43
CA ALA A 430 -4.54 -15.13 -11.05
C ALA A 430 -4.75 -15.44 -9.56
N LEU A 431 -4.07 -16.46 -9.02
CA LEU A 431 -4.12 -16.79 -7.59
C LEU A 431 -3.70 -15.60 -6.72
N SER A 432 -2.61 -14.93 -7.08
CA SER A 432 -2.09 -13.79 -6.31
C SER A 432 -2.98 -12.55 -6.44
N SER A 433 -3.49 -12.23 -7.64
CA SER A 433 -4.38 -11.08 -7.84
C SER A 433 -5.74 -11.28 -7.16
N ARG A 434 -6.32 -12.50 -7.24
CA ARG A 434 -7.59 -12.83 -6.58
C ARG A 434 -7.47 -12.91 -5.07
N TYR A 435 -6.33 -13.33 -4.55
CA TYR A 435 -6.08 -13.36 -3.11
C TYR A 435 -6.31 -11.99 -2.48
N GLY A 436 -5.71 -10.93 -3.03
CA GLY A 436 -5.89 -9.57 -2.52
C GLY A 436 -7.36 -9.17 -2.45
N LYS A 437 -8.13 -9.39 -3.53
CA LYS A 437 -9.56 -9.06 -3.58
C LYS A 437 -10.39 -9.77 -2.51
N LEU A 438 -10.08 -11.03 -2.20
CA LEU A 438 -10.80 -11.81 -1.20
C LEU A 438 -10.36 -11.50 0.24
N ARG A 439 -9.05 -11.29 0.46
CA ARG A 439 -8.47 -11.06 1.78
C ARG A 439 -8.60 -9.61 2.26
N TYR A 440 -8.53 -8.66 1.34
CA TYR A 440 -8.51 -7.22 1.61
C TYR A 440 -9.61 -6.49 0.81
N PRO A 441 -10.89 -6.92 0.88
CA PRO A 441 -11.98 -6.31 0.10
C PRO A 441 -12.29 -4.87 0.53
N CYS A 442 -11.83 -4.46 1.71
CA CYS A 442 -11.99 -3.11 2.23
C CYS A 442 -10.83 -2.17 1.86
N GLY A 443 -9.90 -2.59 0.99
CA GLY A 443 -8.82 -1.74 0.45
C GLY A 443 -8.84 -1.64 -1.09
N PHE A 444 -7.70 -1.29 -1.68
CA PHE A 444 -7.51 -1.20 -3.14
C PHE A 444 -7.17 -2.54 -3.81
N SER A 445 -7.10 -3.63 -3.06
CA SER A 445 -6.67 -4.97 -3.50
C SER A 445 -7.46 -5.59 -4.66
N SER A 446 -8.60 -5.00 -5.03
CA SER A 446 -9.30 -5.36 -6.28
C SER A 446 -8.58 -4.88 -7.54
N TRP A 447 -7.71 -3.88 -7.45
CA TRP A 447 -6.96 -3.29 -8.58
C TRP A 447 -5.46 -3.29 -8.35
N TYR A 448 -5.02 -2.92 -7.15
CA TYR A 448 -3.61 -2.79 -6.78
C TYR A 448 -3.28 -3.72 -5.62
N PRO A 449 -2.27 -4.61 -5.70
CA PRO A 449 -1.98 -5.57 -4.65
C PRO A 449 -1.75 -4.91 -3.29
N GLU A 450 -2.31 -5.48 -2.23
CA GLU A 450 -2.04 -5.05 -0.85
C GLU A 450 -1.86 -6.27 0.05
N PHE A 451 -0.96 -6.16 1.03
CA PHE A 451 -0.89 -7.10 2.14
C PHE A 451 -0.10 -6.55 3.33
N VAL A 452 -0.44 -7.03 4.54
CA VAL A 452 0.19 -6.60 5.80
C VAL A 452 0.94 -7.78 6.43
N TYR A 453 0.20 -8.75 6.97
CA TYR A 453 0.73 -9.91 7.71
C TYR A 453 1.28 -11.02 6.81
N ASP A 454 1.21 -10.84 5.49
CA ASP A 454 1.63 -11.84 4.50
C ASP A 454 3.04 -11.59 3.97
N SER A 455 3.68 -10.50 4.41
CA SER A 455 4.96 -10.01 3.86
C SER A 455 6.10 -11.01 4.02
N VAL A 456 6.19 -11.70 5.16
CA VAL A 456 7.22 -12.72 5.40
C VAL A 456 6.98 -13.96 4.54
N PRO A 457 5.78 -14.59 4.51
CA PRO A 457 5.50 -15.67 3.55
C PRO A 457 5.72 -15.28 2.08
N TYR A 458 5.43 -14.04 1.69
CA TYR A 458 5.74 -13.53 0.35
C TYR A 458 7.25 -13.52 0.09
N ALA A 459 8.05 -13.00 1.03
CA ALA A 459 9.50 -13.04 0.94
C ALA A 459 10.04 -14.48 0.90
N ASP A 460 9.48 -15.39 1.70
CA ASP A 460 9.84 -16.81 1.72
C ASP A 460 9.64 -17.47 0.36
N MET A 461 8.54 -17.15 -0.34
CA MET A 461 8.30 -17.61 -1.71
C MET A 461 9.39 -17.14 -2.68
N LEU A 462 9.81 -15.87 -2.61
CA LEU A 462 10.84 -15.34 -3.49
C LEU A 462 12.20 -15.96 -3.21
N LEU A 463 12.55 -16.16 -1.93
CA LEU A 463 13.79 -16.82 -1.51
C LEU A 463 13.81 -18.29 -1.95
N HIS A 464 12.67 -18.97 -1.87
CA HIS A 464 12.51 -20.32 -2.41
C HIS A 464 12.76 -20.37 -3.92
N ASP A 465 12.16 -19.46 -4.70
CA ASP A 465 12.42 -19.38 -6.16
C ASP A 465 13.91 -19.13 -6.46
N LEU A 466 14.61 -18.38 -5.60
CA LEU A 466 16.04 -18.10 -5.70
C LEU A 466 16.93 -19.29 -5.27
N GLY A 467 16.39 -20.29 -4.58
CA GLY A 467 17.13 -21.43 -4.05
C GLY A 467 18.00 -21.08 -2.83
N VAL A 468 17.59 -20.09 -2.03
CA VAL A 468 18.26 -19.72 -0.77
C VAL A 468 17.33 -19.94 0.42
N SER A 469 17.89 -19.97 1.63
CA SER A 469 17.11 -20.28 2.83
C SER A 469 16.11 -19.17 3.13
N SER A 470 14.83 -19.53 3.30
CA SER A 470 13.80 -18.64 3.84
C SER A 470 13.93 -18.43 5.36
N ARG A 471 14.72 -19.27 6.06
CA ARG A 471 14.96 -19.10 7.50
C ARG A 471 16.02 -18.05 7.76
N ARG A 472 15.66 -17.01 8.52
CA ARG A 472 16.49 -15.81 8.70
C ARG A 472 16.93 -15.54 10.13
N LYS A 473 16.50 -16.36 11.08
CA LYS A 473 16.93 -16.30 12.47
C LYS A 473 17.80 -17.51 12.83
N GLN A 474 18.61 -17.36 13.89
CA GLN A 474 19.56 -18.40 14.33
C GLN A 474 18.88 -19.57 15.06
N SER A 475 17.79 -19.29 15.78
CA SER A 475 17.04 -20.28 16.55
C SER A 475 15.62 -20.44 16.02
N LEU A 476 15.02 -21.62 16.20
CA LEU A 476 13.62 -21.84 15.84
C LEU A 476 12.66 -20.95 16.65
N ALA A 477 13.01 -20.64 17.90
CA ALA A 477 12.22 -19.76 18.75
C ALA A 477 12.17 -18.34 18.17
N ASP A 478 13.32 -17.77 17.79
CA ASP A 478 13.39 -16.46 17.15
C ASP A 478 12.72 -16.46 15.78
N GLU A 479 12.89 -17.55 15.02
CA GLU A 479 12.26 -17.72 13.71
C GLU A 479 10.73 -17.63 13.80
N VAL A 480 10.14 -18.04 14.92
CA VAL A 480 8.69 -18.05 15.14
C VAL A 480 8.18 -16.80 15.86
N PHE A 481 8.84 -16.38 16.94
CA PHE A 481 8.32 -15.42 17.91
C PHE A 481 9.00 -14.04 17.87
N SER A 482 9.98 -13.82 16.98
CA SER A 482 10.59 -12.51 16.78
C SER A 482 10.11 -11.89 15.46
N GLY A 483 9.98 -10.55 15.45
CA GLY A 483 9.67 -9.81 14.22
C GLY A 483 10.81 -9.90 13.21
N TYR A 484 10.46 -10.00 11.93
CA TYR A 484 11.42 -9.93 10.84
C TYR A 484 11.65 -8.47 10.47
N THR A 485 12.91 -8.13 10.26
CA THR A 485 13.40 -6.78 9.96
C THR A 485 14.30 -6.82 8.74
N CYS A 486 14.69 -5.65 8.22
CA CYS A 486 15.66 -5.57 7.13
C CYS A 486 17.03 -6.19 7.48
N HIS A 487 17.41 -6.24 8.76
CA HIS A 487 18.69 -6.83 9.19
C HIS A 487 18.76 -8.34 8.93
N ASP A 488 17.62 -9.03 9.01
CA ASP A 488 17.52 -10.48 8.81
C ASP A 488 17.77 -10.89 7.34
N TYR A 489 17.60 -9.95 6.41
CA TYR A 489 17.83 -10.16 4.97
C TYR A 489 19.18 -9.57 4.51
N LYS A 490 20.01 -9.08 5.44
CA LYS A 490 21.31 -8.50 5.09
C LYS A 490 22.22 -9.55 4.45
N GLY A 491 22.64 -9.29 3.21
CA GLY A 491 23.59 -10.14 2.50
C GLY A 491 22.99 -11.32 1.75
N ILE A 492 21.66 -11.36 1.55
CA ILE A 492 20.99 -12.39 0.75
C ILE A 492 21.55 -12.49 -0.68
N ASN A 493 22.02 -11.39 -1.25
CA ASN A 493 22.66 -11.37 -2.57
C ASN A 493 23.99 -12.14 -2.57
N ARG A 494 24.78 -12.07 -1.48
CA ARG A 494 26.03 -12.82 -1.31
C ARG A 494 25.75 -14.30 -1.04
N GLU A 495 24.72 -14.60 -0.25
CA GLU A 495 24.25 -15.98 -0.03
C GLU A 495 23.87 -16.61 -1.38
N TRP A 496 23.05 -15.92 -2.17
CA TRP A 496 22.64 -16.39 -3.49
C TRP A 496 23.81 -16.53 -4.47
N ALA A 497 24.73 -15.56 -4.52
CA ALA A 497 25.91 -15.67 -5.37
C ALA A 497 26.76 -16.91 -5.03
N LYS A 498 26.90 -17.24 -3.74
CA LYS A 498 27.59 -18.45 -3.29
C LYS A 498 26.86 -19.73 -3.69
N SER A 499 25.52 -19.77 -3.59
CA SER A 499 24.73 -20.95 -3.98
C SER A 499 24.70 -21.22 -5.48
N ARG A 500 25.19 -20.28 -6.30
CA ARG A 500 25.35 -20.44 -7.77
C ARG A 500 26.78 -20.76 -8.20
N ALA A 501 27.75 -20.63 -7.30
CA ALA A 501 29.17 -20.85 -7.60
C ALA A 501 29.61 -22.30 -7.35
N GLY A 502 28.84 -23.06 -6.56
CA GLY A 502 28.92 -24.52 -6.46
C GLY A 502 27.78 -25.16 -7.23
#